data_AF-A0A2E0QRS9-F1
#
_entry.id   AF-A0A2E0QRS9-F1
#
_cell.length_a   1.000
_cell.length_b   1.000
_cell.length_c   1.000
_cell.angle_alpha   90.00
_cell.angle_beta   90.00
_cell.angle_gamma   90.00
#
_symmetry.space_group_name_H-M   'P 1'
#
loop_
_entity.id
_entity.type
_entity.pdbx_description
1 polymer ?
#
loop_
_entity_poly.entity_id
_entity_poly.type
_entity_poly.pdbx_seq_one_letter_code
_entity_poly.pdbx_strand_id
1 'polypeptide(L)'
;MRALDLPSDFPTSKECQELFRAWIDRGKISISICHDLPSDWRIPEESWAMLLSDIFHHVIEGIVAATTHPREDVLHRIFHAFEIAVKSKRECRAGITKEFTDSFRELPTPDIVVMRLPWKWLGFLSLRDR
;
A
#
# COMPACT_ATOMS: atom_id res chain seq x y z
N MET A 1 9.95 13.15 5.37
CA MET A 1 8.64 12.71 4.83
C MET A 1 7.66 13.86 5.02
N ARG A 2 6.98 14.30 3.96
CA ARG A 2 5.99 15.37 4.05
C ARG A 2 4.64 14.76 4.39
N ALA A 3 4.00 15.22 5.46
CA ALA A 3 2.62 14.82 5.75
C ALA A 3 1.70 15.36 4.63
N LEU A 4 0.75 14.54 4.20
CA LEU A 4 -0.33 15.00 3.34
C LEU A 4 -1.31 15.79 4.19
N ASP A 5 -1.67 16.97 3.68
CA ASP A 5 -2.73 17.80 4.23
C ASP A 5 -4.08 17.10 4.03
N LEU A 6 -5.07 17.48 4.84
CA LEU A 6 -6.43 16.97 4.65
C LEU A 6 -6.99 17.45 3.30
N PRO A 7 -7.80 16.63 2.61
CA PRO A 7 -8.52 17.07 1.42
C PRO A 7 -9.29 18.36 1.68
N SER A 8 -9.36 19.26 0.70
CA SER A 8 -10.04 20.55 0.84
C SER A 8 -11.54 20.42 1.09
N ASP A 9 -12.12 19.30 0.65
CA ASP A 9 -13.50 18.89 0.83
C ASP A 9 -13.70 18.02 2.09
N PHE A 10 -12.66 17.79 2.90
CA PHE A 10 -12.77 17.03 4.14
C PHE A 10 -13.77 17.74 5.08
N PRO A 11 -14.94 17.13 5.36
CA PRO A 11 -15.92 17.77 6.20
C PRO A 11 -15.36 17.93 7.61
N THR A 12 -15.43 19.15 8.16
CA THR A 12 -15.14 19.38 9.58
C THR A 12 -16.18 18.77 10.52
N SER A 13 -17.12 17.96 10.00
CA SER A 13 -18.13 17.27 10.78
C SER A 13 -17.49 16.11 11.57
N LYS A 14 -18.07 15.81 12.74
CA LYS A 14 -17.65 14.68 13.59
C LYS A 14 -17.94 13.31 12.97
N GLU A 15 -18.47 13.28 11.75
CA GLU A 15 -18.93 12.08 11.04
C GLU A 15 -17.89 11.56 10.04
N CYS A 16 -16.80 12.30 9.83
CA CYS A 16 -15.71 11.88 8.96
C CYS A 16 -14.56 11.29 9.77
N GLN A 17 -14.16 10.08 9.41
CA GLN A 17 -13.07 9.35 10.04
C GLN A 17 -12.02 8.98 9.00
N GLU A 18 -10.75 9.14 9.36
CA GLU A 18 -9.63 8.62 8.56
C GLU A 18 -9.66 7.09 8.59
N LEU A 19 -9.77 6.45 7.42
CA LEU A 19 -9.79 4.99 7.32
C LEU A 19 -8.37 4.41 7.51
N PHE A 20 -7.39 4.97 6.81
CA PHE A 20 -6.00 4.61 6.95
C PHE A 20 -5.08 5.75 6.51
N ARG A 21 -3.83 5.68 6.96
CA ARG A 21 -2.74 6.52 6.48
C ARG A 21 -1.55 5.63 6.18
N ALA A 22 -0.97 5.81 5.00
CA ALA A 22 0.21 5.08 4.57
C ALA A 22 1.37 6.03 4.28
N TRP A 23 2.58 5.54 4.50
CA TRP A 23 3.80 6.24 4.13
C TRP A 23 4.89 5.28 3.71
N ILE A 24 5.83 5.81 2.93
CA ILE A 24 7.03 5.08 2.51
C ILE A 24 8.18 5.53 3.41
N ASP A 25 8.73 4.60 4.18
CA ASP A 25 9.95 4.81 4.96
C ASP A 25 10.97 3.73 4.62
N ARG A 26 12.16 4.15 4.17
CA ARG A 26 13.23 3.24 3.73
C ARG A 26 12.68 2.19 2.74
N GLY A 27 11.80 2.66 1.85
CA GLY A 27 11.10 1.91 0.80
C GLY A 27 10.35 0.68 1.29
N LYS A 28 9.89 0.74 2.53
CA LYS A 28 8.79 -0.07 3.03
C LYS A 28 7.56 0.80 3.12
N ILE A 29 6.41 0.21 2.83
CA ILE A 29 5.13 0.84 3.11
C ILE A 29 4.79 0.53 4.57
N SER A 30 4.67 1.58 5.37
CA SER A 30 4.09 1.54 6.70
C SER A 30 2.67 2.04 6.62
N ILE A 31 1.74 1.32 7.25
CA ILE A 31 0.32 1.64 7.22
C ILE A 31 -0.16 1.75 8.66
N SER A 32 -0.82 2.86 8.98
CA SER A 32 -1.63 3.02 10.17
C SER A 32 -3.08 2.86 9.76
N ILE A 33 -3.77 1.89 10.35
CA ILE A 33 -5.22 1.72 10.22
C ILE A 33 -5.83 2.32 11.48
N CYS A 34 -6.86 3.16 11.34
CA CYS A 34 -7.49 3.80 12.49
C CYS A 34 -8.10 2.72 13.41
N HIS A 35 -7.63 2.69 14.66
CA HIS A 35 -8.05 1.72 15.68
C HIS A 35 -9.27 2.18 16.48
N ASP A 36 -9.65 3.44 16.33
CA ASP A 36 -10.84 4.04 16.94
C ASP A 36 -12.09 3.89 16.06
N LEU A 37 -12.13 2.88 15.18
CA LEU A 37 -13.41 2.49 14.59
C LEU A 37 -14.26 1.96 15.75
N PRO A 38 -15.43 2.57 16.07
CA PRO A 38 -16.37 1.96 16.98
C PRO A 38 -16.57 0.50 16.58
N SER A 39 -16.76 -0.42 17.52
CA SER A 39 -17.04 -1.85 17.23
C SER A 39 -18.18 -2.05 16.22
N ASP A 40 -19.03 -1.02 16.10
CA ASP A 40 -20.24 -0.97 15.29
C ASP A 40 -19.96 -0.41 13.88
N TRP A 41 -18.82 0.27 13.68
CA TRP A 41 -18.32 0.74 12.39
C TRP A 41 -17.51 -0.36 11.72
N ARG A 42 -18.18 -1.47 11.43
CA ARG A 42 -17.66 -2.39 10.41
C ARG A 42 -17.70 -1.65 9.09
N ILE A 43 -16.53 -1.25 8.59
CA ILE A 43 -16.41 -0.74 7.22
C ILE A 43 -16.97 -1.83 6.29
N PRO A 44 -18.03 -1.55 5.51
CA PRO A 44 -18.60 -2.53 4.60
C PRO A 44 -17.54 -3.07 3.64
N GLU A 45 -17.65 -4.34 3.25
CA GLU A 45 -16.69 -4.96 2.32
C GLU A 45 -16.60 -4.16 1.00
N GLU A 46 -17.72 -3.62 0.56
CA GLU A 46 -17.84 -2.77 -0.63
C GLU A 46 -17.02 -1.49 -0.51
N SER A 47 -16.88 -0.94 0.70
CA SER A 47 -16.08 0.27 0.94
C SER A 47 -14.59 -0.03 0.82
N TRP A 48 -14.13 -1.21 1.27
CA TRP A 48 -12.76 -1.66 1.05
C TRP A 48 -12.47 -1.93 -0.43
N ALA A 49 -13.40 -2.57 -1.13
CA ALA A 49 -13.28 -2.82 -2.56
C ALA A 49 -13.20 -1.51 -3.36
N MET A 50 -14.05 -0.53 -3.02
CA MET A 50 -14.04 0.80 -3.63
C MET A 50 -12.73 1.53 -3.37
N LEU A 51 -12.24 1.52 -2.12
CA LEU A 51 -10.95 2.13 -1.78
C LEU A 51 -9.78 1.50 -2.54
N LEU A 52 -9.72 0.16 -2.58
CA LEU A 52 -8.68 -0.55 -3.32
C LEU A 52 -8.74 -0.23 -4.82
N SER A 53 -9.95 -0.16 -5.39
CA SER A 53 -10.16 0.24 -6.78
C SER A 53 -9.63 1.64 -7.06
N ASP A 54 -9.93 2.61 -6.20
CA ASP A 54 -9.48 4.00 -6.37
C ASP A 54 -7.95 4.12 -6.31
N ILE A 55 -7.33 3.47 -5.32
CA ILE A 55 -5.86 3.37 -5.21
C ILE A 55 -5.27 2.78 -6.50
N PHE A 56 -5.90 1.72 -7.02
CA PHE A 56 -5.43 1.04 -8.23
C PHE A 56 -5.43 1.96 -9.45
N HIS A 57 -6.54 2.67 -9.67
CA HIS A 57 -6.66 3.63 -10.76
C HIS A 57 -5.66 4.77 -10.59
N HIS A 58 -5.52 5.32 -9.38
CA HIS A 58 -4.59 6.42 -9.13
C HIS A 58 -3.13 6.02 -9.42
N VAL A 59 -2.73 4.81 -9.03
CA VAL A 59 -1.39 4.27 -9.33
C VAL A 59 -1.19 4.08 -10.83
N ILE A 60 -2.18 3.53 -11.54
CA ILE A 60 -2.09 3.34 -13.00
C ILE A 60 -1.92 4.69 -13.70
N GLU A 61 -2.78 5.66 -13.40
CA GLU A 61 -2.72 6.98 -14.05
C GLU A 61 -1.41 7.70 -13.72
N GLY A 62 -0.89 7.55 -12.48
CA GLY A 62 0.41 8.08 -12.10
C GLY A 62 1.57 7.49 -12.91
N ILE A 63 1.55 6.17 -13.16
CA ILE A 63 2.59 5.49 -13.96
C ILE A 63 2.44 5.86 -15.44
N VAL A 64 1.23 5.90 -15.98
CA VAL A 64 0.99 6.32 -17.37
C VAL A 64 1.45 7.75 -17.59
N ALA A 65 1.19 8.66 -16.65
CA ALA A 65 1.66 10.04 -16.74
C ALA A 65 3.19 10.16 -16.63
N ALA A 66 3.84 9.28 -15.88
CA ALA A 66 5.29 9.30 -15.65
C ALA A 66 6.11 8.51 -16.68
N THR A 67 5.47 7.73 -17.54
CA THR A 67 6.14 6.81 -18.48
C THR A 67 5.53 6.91 -19.88
N THR A 68 6.09 6.18 -20.85
CA THR A 68 5.50 6.06 -22.19
C THR A 68 4.67 4.78 -22.37
N HIS A 69 4.39 4.06 -21.28
CA HIS A 69 3.69 2.78 -21.35
C HIS A 69 2.20 2.97 -21.64
N PRO A 70 1.60 2.16 -22.54
CA PRO A 70 0.16 2.14 -22.73
C PRO A 70 -0.58 1.82 -21.42
N ARG A 71 -1.71 2.49 -21.20
CA ARG A 71 -2.53 2.30 -20.00
C ARG A 71 -2.94 0.84 -19.75
N GLU A 72 -3.31 0.13 -20.81
CA GLU A 72 -3.73 -1.28 -20.74
C GLU A 72 -2.58 -2.18 -20.26
N ASP A 73 -1.36 -1.94 -20.76
CA ASP A 73 -0.17 -2.68 -20.34
C ASP A 73 0.15 -2.43 -18.86
N VAL A 74 0.06 -1.17 -18.40
CA VAL A 74 0.26 -0.81 -16.99
C VAL A 74 -0.77 -1.51 -16.11
N LEU A 75 -2.05 -1.46 -16.49
CA LEU A 75 -3.14 -2.11 -15.76
C LEU A 75 -2.90 -3.62 -15.62
N HIS A 76 -2.60 -4.30 -16.72
CA HIS A 76 -2.35 -5.75 -16.71
C HIS A 76 -1.17 -6.12 -15.81
N ARG A 77 -0.08 -5.34 -15.87
CA ARG A 77 1.13 -5.59 -15.06
C ARG A 77 0.90 -5.35 -13.57
N ILE A 78 0.24 -4.26 -13.19
CA ILE A 78 -0.09 -3.97 -11.79
C ILE A 78 -1.03 -5.06 -11.25
N PHE A 79 -2.03 -5.46 -12.02
CA PHE A 79 -3.00 -6.48 -11.61
C PHE A 79 -2.34 -7.84 -11.40
N HIS A 80 -1.52 -8.25 -12.35
CA HIS A 80 -0.73 -9.47 -12.22
C HIS A 80 0.20 -9.43 -10.98
N ALA A 81 0.90 -8.31 -10.75
CA ALA A 81 1.77 -8.16 -9.58
C ALA A 81 0.99 -8.21 -8.27
N PHE A 82 -0.18 -7.57 -8.22
CA PHE A 82 -1.08 -7.61 -7.07
C PHE A 82 -1.59 -9.02 -6.78
N GLU A 83 -2.04 -9.75 -7.80
CA GLU A 83 -2.49 -11.13 -7.63
C GLU A 83 -1.40 -12.04 -7.08
N ILE A 84 -0.18 -11.95 -7.61
CA ILE A 84 0.96 -12.72 -7.09
C ILE A 84 1.21 -12.34 -5.64
N ALA A 85 1.21 -11.04 -5.30
CA ALA A 85 1.45 -10.58 -3.94
C ALA A 85 0.40 -11.12 -2.95
N VAL A 86 -0.88 -11.12 -3.33
CA VAL A 86 -2.00 -11.66 -2.52
C VAL A 86 -1.87 -13.17 -2.33
N LYS A 87 -1.57 -13.92 -3.39
CA LYS A 87 -1.42 -15.38 -3.37
C LYS A 87 -0.11 -15.85 -2.70
N SER A 88 0.89 -14.97 -2.60
CA SER A 88 2.20 -15.30 -2.03
C SER A 88 2.21 -15.34 -0.50
N LYS A 89 3.04 -16.23 0.05
CA LYS A 89 3.41 -16.21 1.46
C LYS A 89 4.07 -14.86 1.78
N ARG A 90 3.75 -14.30 2.96
CA ARG A 90 4.25 -12.99 3.42
C ARG A 90 5.77 -12.84 3.27
N GLU A 91 6.50 -13.93 3.47
CA GLU A 91 7.95 -14.02 3.45
C GLU A 91 8.57 -13.89 2.04
N CYS A 92 7.80 -14.16 0.98
CA CYS A 92 8.27 -14.19 -0.41
C CYS A 92 8.00 -12.88 -1.18
N ARG A 93 7.27 -11.93 -0.58
CA ARG A 93 6.78 -10.70 -1.26
C ARG A 93 7.87 -9.74 -1.73
N ALA A 94 9.05 -9.78 -1.09
CA ALA A 94 10.18 -8.93 -1.46
C ALA A 94 10.80 -9.30 -2.82
N GLY A 95 10.67 -10.56 -3.27
CA GLY A 95 11.17 -10.99 -4.59
C GLY A 95 10.28 -10.50 -5.74
N ILE A 96 8.96 -10.55 -5.52
CA ILE A 96 7.93 -10.18 -6.51
C ILE A 96 7.99 -8.68 -6.84
N THR A 97 8.32 -7.86 -5.84
CA THR A 97 8.49 -6.40 -6.02
C THR A 97 9.69 -6.07 -6.91
N LYS A 98 10.74 -6.90 -6.94
CA LYS A 98 11.92 -6.68 -7.78
C LYS A 98 11.60 -6.85 -9.27
N GLU A 99 10.92 -7.93 -9.64
CA GLU A 99 10.52 -8.20 -11.04
C GLU A 99 9.60 -7.10 -11.59
N PHE A 100 8.69 -6.60 -10.75
CA PHE A 100 7.83 -5.48 -11.10
C PHE A 100 8.64 -4.18 -11.29
N THR A 101 9.57 -3.88 -10.37
CA THR A 101 10.40 -2.65 -10.45
C THR A 101 11.30 -2.67 -11.69
N ASP A 102 11.84 -3.84 -12.05
CA ASP A 102 12.65 -4.02 -13.26
C ASP A 102 11.85 -3.77 -14.56
N SER A 103 10.51 -3.83 -14.49
CA SER A 103 9.60 -3.59 -15.62
C SER A 103 9.29 -2.10 -15.86
N PHE A 104 9.62 -1.22 -14.92
CA PHE A 104 9.36 0.23 -14.99
C PHE A 104 10.62 1.01 -14.56
N ARG A 105 11.72 0.83 -15.31
CA ARG A 105 13.03 1.42 -14.97
C ARG A 105 13.05 2.94 -15.08
N GLU A 106 12.09 3.53 -15.79
CA GLU A 106 11.95 5.00 -15.86
C GLU A 106 11.38 5.60 -14.57
N LEU A 107 10.70 4.79 -13.75
CA LEU A 107 10.22 5.26 -12.46
C LEU A 107 11.39 5.46 -11.50
N PRO A 108 11.34 6.51 -10.65
CA PRO A 108 12.37 6.70 -9.63
C PRO A 108 12.47 5.44 -8.79
N THR A 109 13.71 4.98 -8.53
CA THR A 109 13.93 3.82 -7.68
C THR A 109 13.29 4.12 -6.33
N PRO A 110 12.26 3.36 -5.91
CA PRO A 110 11.74 3.52 -4.56
C PRO A 110 12.91 3.26 -3.59
N ASP A 111 13.01 4.00 -2.49
CA ASP A 111 14.09 3.88 -1.49
C ASP A 111 14.07 2.51 -0.76
N ILE A 112 13.84 1.37 -1.43
CA ILE A 112 13.57 0.04 -0.86
C ILE A 112 14.82 -0.50 -0.19
N VAL A 113 14.85 -0.39 1.14
CA VAL A 113 15.80 -1.11 1.98
C VAL A 113 15.22 -2.50 2.28
N VAL A 114 15.64 -3.49 1.50
CA VAL A 114 15.40 -4.91 1.80
C VAL A 114 16.21 -5.31 3.04
N MET A 115 15.66 -5.09 4.24
CA MET A 115 16.24 -5.65 5.46
C MET A 115 15.92 -7.14 5.54
N ARG A 116 16.92 -7.98 5.33
CA ARG A 116 16.88 -9.39 5.76
C ARG A 116 16.97 -9.41 7.28
N LEU A 117 15.82 -9.42 7.97
CA LEU A 117 15.82 -9.67 9.41
C LEU A 117 16.11 -11.16 9.65
N PRO A 118 17.12 -11.51 10.46
CA PRO A 118 17.26 -12.88 10.93
C PRO A 118 16.02 -13.27 11.72
N TRP A 119 15.49 -14.46 11.48
CA TRP A 119 14.30 -15.04 12.15
C TRP A 119 14.28 -14.87 13.69
N LYS A 120 15.46 -14.73 14.30
CA LYS A 120 15.65 -14.50 15.74
C LYS A 120 15.01 -13.20 16.28
N TRP A 121 14.66 -12.24 15.42
CA TRP A 121 14.04 -10.96 15.84
C TRP A 121 12.50 -10.96 15.82
N LEU A 122 11.85 -11.94 15.18
CA LEU A 122 10.39 -12.07 15.21
C LEU A 122 9.86 -12.56 16.56
N GLY A 123 10.72 -13.18 17.39
CA GLY A 123 10.36 -13.64 18.74
C GLY A 123 10.14 -12.53 19.77
N PHE A 124 10.50 -11.28 19.48
CA PHE A 124 10.36 -10.16 20.42
C PHE A 124 9.01 -9.42 20.34
N LEU A 125 8.17 -9.72 19.35
CA LEU A 125 6.83 -9.12 19.22
C LEU A 125 5.70 -10.02 19.73
N SER A 126 6.00 -11.19 20.30
CA SER A 126 5.02 -12.17 20.79
C SER A 126 4.87 -12.23 22.33
N LEU A 127 5.47 -11.31 23.08
CA LEU A 127 5.41 -11.32 24.55
C LEU A 127 5.19 -9.91 25.13
N ARG A 128 4.07 -9.30 24.79
CA ARG A 128 3.35 -8.37 25.67
C ARG A 128 1.87 -8.58 25.42
N ASP A 129 1.34 -9.57 26.13
CA ASP A 129 0.03 -9.53 26.79
C ASP A 129 -0.03 -10.75 27.71
N ARG A 130 0.41 -10.50 28.96
CA ARG A 130 -0.12 -11.17 30.15
C ARG A 130 -1.19 -10.25 30.72
#